data_AF-A0A352Z6N0-F1
#
_entry.id   AF-A0A352Z6N0-F1
#
_cell.length_a   1.000
_cell.length_b   1.000
_cell.length_c   1.000
_cell.angle_alpha   90.00
_cell.angle_beta   90.00
_cell.angle_gamma   90.00
#
_symmetry.space_group_name_H-M   'P 1'
#
loop_
_entity.id
_entity.type
_entity.pdbx_description
1 polymer ?
#
loop_
_entity_poly.entity_id
_entity_poly.type
_entity_poly.pdbx_seq_one_letter_code
_entity_poly.pdbx_strand_id
1 'polypeptide(L)'
;MQTMQITIYNLSGAMEHGYVSVKPDICSVCGDILTPYPIAFSNSVEKIEPSFENVYHPYQCTGKCGLVNLAVYKLKPKSRIKMHYDLVDLFVAVPKEVPANEVSPEIQKLSPNFFSIYKQALATEALNLTQMTGLGLRKALEFLVKDYAISKYPNDEEIIKKKYLV
;
A
#
# COMPACT_ATOMS: atom_id res chain seq x y z
N MET A 1 -0.68 22.75 -22.78
CA MET A 1 -0.34 21.69 -21.82
C MET A 1 1.17 21.68 -21.65
N GLN A 2 1.65 21.92 -20.44
CA GLN A 2 3.08 21.94 -20.14
C GLN A 2 3.55 20.50 -19.96
N THR A 3 4.43 20.02 -20.84
CA THR A 3 5.04 18.68 -20.72
C THR A 3 6.21 18.74 -19.75
N MET A 4 6.32 17.74 -18.87
CA MET A 4 7.46 17.59 -17.96
C MET A 4 8.43 16.57 -18.55
N GLN A 5 9.71 16.93 -18.66
CA GLN A 5 10.76 15.99 -19.03
C GLN A 5 11.07 15.08 -17.84
N ILE A 6 11.18 13.78 -18.11
CA ILE A 6 11.56 12.76 -17.12
C ILE A 6 12.83 12.05 -17.57
N THR A 7 13.60 11.57 -16.60
CA THR A 7 14.78 10.73 -16.82
C THR A 7 14.44 9.30 -16.44
N ILE A 8 14.60 8.38 -17.39
CA ILE A 8 14.21 6.98 -17.27
C ILE A 8 15.47 6.14 -17.25
N TYR A 9 15.58 5.26 -16.27
CA TYR A 9 16.63 4.25 -16.20
C TYR A 9 16.04 2.86 -16.46
N ASN A 10 16.72 2.07 -17.27
CA ASN A 10 16.39 0.67 -17.47
C ASN A 10 17.11 -0.23 -16.44
N LEU A 11 16.88 -1.54 -16.51
CA LEU A 11 17.50 -2.50 -15.59
C LEU A 11 19.03 -2.65 -15.76
N SER A 12 19.61 -2.20 -16.87
CA SER A 12 21.07 -2.16 -17.07
C SER A 12 21.71 -0.84 -16.64
N GLY A 13 20.91 0.12 -16.16
CA GLY A 13 21.36 1.46 -15.77
C GLY A 13 21.55 2.42 -16.94
N ALA A 14 21.18 2.03 -18.16
CA ALA A 14 21.13 2.96 -19.29
C ALA A 14 20.03 3.99 -19.06
N MET A 15 20.30 5.23 -19.49
CA MET A 15 19.49 6.39 -19.22
C MET A 15 18.94 6.98 -20.51
N GLU A 16 17.65 7.30 -20.52
CA GLU A 16 17.00 8.04 -21.60
C GLU A 16 16.10 9.16 -21.05
N HIS A 17 15.66 10.04 -21.95
CA HIS A 17 14.71 11.10 -21.63
C HIS A 17 13.34 10.85 -22.25
N GLY A 18 12.30 11.01 -21.45
CA GLY A 18 10.92 10.97 -21.87
C GLY A 18 10.18 12.25 -21.51
N TYR A 19 8.92 12.36 -21.94
CA TYR A 19 8.04 13.46 -21.59
C TYR A 19 6.71 12.92 -21.08
N VAL A 20 6.25 13.43 -19.95
CA VAL A 20 4.89 13.16 -19.43
C VAL A 20 4.03 14.39 -19.59
N SER A 21 2.76 14.16 -19.97
CA SER A 21 1.80 15.24 -20.23
C SER A 21 1.02 15.66 -18.98
N VAL A 22 0.95 14.77 -17.99
CA VAL A 22 0.20 14.92 -16.74
C VAL A 22 1.03 14.26 -15.64
N LYS A 23 1.02 14.83 -14.43
CA LYS A 23 1.55 14.21 -13.22
C LYS A 23 0.43 14.07 -12.18
N PRO A 24 0.50 13.11 -11.27
CA PRO A 24 -0.46 13.07 -10.17
C PRO A 24 -0.14 14.21 -9.18
N ASP A 25 -1.15 15.00 -8.86
CA ASP A 25 -1.06 16.08 -7.87
C ASP A 25 -1.70 15.71 -6.52
N ILE A 26 -2.51 14.66 -6.52
CA ILE A 26 -3.35 14.23 -5.39
C ILE A 26 -3.00 12.80 -5.00
N CYS A 27 -2.86 12.56 -3.70
CA CYS A 27 -2.60 11.26 -3.11
C CYS A 27 -3.82 10.34 -3.27
N SER A 28 -3.64 9.15 -3.85
CA SER A 28 -4.74 8.19 -4.06
C SER A 28 -5.26 7.55 -2.77
N VAL A 29 -4.56 7.71 -1.64
CA VAL A 29 -5.02 7.21 -0.32
C VAL A 29 -5.88 8.22 0.44
N CYS A 30 -5.39 9.45 0.56
CA CYS A 30 -5.96 10.42 1.51
C CYS A 30 -6.45 11.73 0.86
N GLY A 31 -6.19 11.94 -0.43
CA GLY A 31 -6.61 13.15 -1.13
C GLY A 31 -5.75 14.40 -0.85
N ASP A 32 -4.72 14.30 0.00
CA ASP A 32 -3.73 15.39 0.20
C ASP A 32 -2.81 15.55 -1.03
N ILE A 33 -2.01 16.61 -1.02
CA ILE A 33 -1.09 16.98 -2.09
C ILE A 33 0.12 16.03 -2.15
N LEU A 34 0.52 15.66 -3.37
CA LEU A 34 1.78 14.96 -3.63
C LEU A 34 2.94 15.93 -3.88
N THR A 35 4.17 15.46 -3.70
CA THR A 35 5.37 16.24 -4.04
C THR A 35 5.29 16.78 -5.48
N PRO A 36 5.70 18.03 -5.74
CA PRO A 36 5.59 18.63 -7.07
C PRO A 36 6.48 17.91 -8.09
N TYR A 37 7.58 17.33 -7.61
CA TYR A 37 8.51 16.53 -8.35
C TYR A 37 8.59 15.12 -7.74
N PRO A 38 8.95 14.12 -8.55
CA PRO A 38 9.23 12.78 -8.05
C PRO A 38 10.35 12.75 -7.00
N ILE A 39 10.24 11.84 -6.03
CA ILE A 39 11.24 11.68 -4.96
C ILE A 39 12.41 10.77 -5.34
N ALA A 40 12.32 10.08 -6.48
CA ALA A 40 13.39 9.26 -7.05
C ALA A 40 13.26 9.17 -8.58
N PHE A 41 14.29 8.63 -9.23
CA PHE A 41 14.33 8.45 -10.69
C PHE A 41 13.21 7.54 -11.21
N SER A 42 12.82 7.75 -12.47
CA SER A 42 11.89 6.85 -13.13
C SER A 42 12.59 5.58 -13.57
N ASN A 43 11.95 4.42 -13.36
CA ASN A 43 12.49 3.13 -13.77
C ASN A 43 11.58 2.46 -14.80
N SER A 44 12.15 1.65 -15.68
CA SER A 44 11.43 0.69 -16.53
C SER A 44 11.82 -0.74 -16.18
N VAL A 45 10.92 -1.70 -16.43
CA VAL A 45 11.15 -3.14 -16.16
C VAL A 45 11.85 -3.83 -17.34
N GLU A 46 12.16 -3.09 -18.40
CA GLU A 46 12.74 -3.63 -19.62
C GLU A 46 14.26 -3.75 -19.51
N LYS A 47 14.80 -4.86 -20.03
CA LYS A 47 16.23 -5.16 -20.01
C LYS A 47 17.01 -4.45 -21.12
N ILE A 48 16.36 -4.11 -22.25
CA ILE A 48 17.01 -3.62 -23.47
C ILE A 48 16.09 -2.60 -24.17
N GLU A 49 16.68 -1.52 -24.69
CA GLU A 49 16.09 -0.51 -25.60
C GLU A 49 15.34 -1.13 -26.81
N PRO A 50 14.35 -0.45 -27.42
CA PRO A 50 14.33 1.01 -27.64
C PRO A 50 13.02 1.72 -27.30
N SER A 51 12.13 1.10 -26.52
CA SER A 51 10.86 1.72 -26.16
C SER A 51 10.35 1.19 -24.84
N PHE A 52 10.63 1.91 -23.75
CA PHE A 52 10.05 1.58 -22.44
C PHE A 52 8.55 1.67 -22.54
N GLU A 53 7.84 0.55 -22.52
CA GLU A 53 6.39 0.51 -22.60
C GLU A 53 5.78 1.11 -21.35
N ASN A 54 6.34 0.76 -20.18
CA ASN A 54 5.89 1.24 -18.88
C ASN A 54 7.05 1.88 -18.09
N VAL A 55 6.77 3.06 -17.53
CA VAL A 55 7.68 3.84 -16.71
C VAL A 55 7.04 4.13 -15.37
N TYR A 56 7.79 3.91 -14.30
CA TYR A 56 7.32 4.02 -12.92
C TYR A 56 7.96 5.22 -12.24
N HIS A 57 7.17 6.10 -11.63
CA HIS A 57 7.67 7.32 -11.01
C HIS A 57 7.07 7.56 -9.62
N PRO A 58 7.90 7.58 -8.55
CA PRO A 58 7.39 7.73 -7.19
C PRO A 58 7.19 9.21 -6.80
N TYR A 59 6.02 9.52 -6.26
CA TYR A 59 5.64 10.80 -5.67
C TYR A 59 5.23 10.57 -4.20
N GLN A 60 5.65 11.43 -3.29
CA GLN A 60 5.34 11.27 -1.87
C GLN A 60 4.17 12.17 -1.46
N CYS A 61 3.25 11.66 -0.64
CA CYS A 61 2.24 12.49 0.00
C CYS A 61 2.91 13.45 0.99
N THR A 62 2.68 14.76 0.83
CA THR A 62 3.22 15.79 1.73
C THR A 62 2.28 16.07 2.91
N GLY A 63 1.09 15.49 2.90
CA GLY A 63 0.08 15.61 3.95
C GLY A 63 0.11 14.46 4.94
N LYS A 64 -1.07 14.01 5.38
CA LYS A 64 -1.22 13.21 6.61
C LYS A 64 -0.62 11.81 6.56
N CYS A 65 -0.63 11.13 5.42
CA CYS A 65 -0.24 9.71 5.36
C CYS A 65 1.23 9.46 5.04
N GLY A 66 1.94 10.42 4.43
CA GLY A 66 3.35 10.26 4.04
C GLY A 66 3.66 9.16 3.01
N LEU A 67 2.64 8.46 2.49
CA LEU A 67 2.78 7.31 1.62
C LEU A 67 3.30 7.68 0.23
N VAL A 68 4.09 6.78 -0.36
CA VAL A 68 4.62 6.93 -1.72
C VAL A 68 3.61 6.38 -2.73
N ASN A 69 3.18 7.26 -3.62
CA ASN A 69 2.33 6.97 -4.77
C ASN A 69 3.23 6.69 -5.98
N LEU A 70 3.13 5.50 -6.57
CA LEU A 70 3.86 5.08 -7.75
C LEU A 70 3.01 5.31 -8.99
N ALA A 71 3.33 6.38 -9.72
CA ALA A 71 2.69 6.70 -10.99
C ALA A 71 3.18 5.75 -12.08
N VAL A 72 2.27 5.20 -12.86
CA VAL A 72 2.57 4.33 -14.00
C VAL A 72 2.24 5.06 -15.29
N TYR A 73 3.26 5.22 -16.11
CA TYR A 73 3.21 5.92 -17.37
C TYR A 73 3.38 4.93 -18.51
N LYS A 74 2.48 4.95 -19.49
CA LYS A 74 2.55 4.10 -20.68
C LYS A 74 2.94 4.90 -21.92
N LEU A 75 3.84 4.37 -22.73
CA LEU A 75 4.29 5.02 -23.96
C LEU A 75 3.12 5.21 -24.94
N LYS A 76 3.00 6.42 -25.51
CA LYS A 76 1.99 6.72 -26.53
C LYS A 76 2.26 5.93 -27.82
N PRO A 77 1.22 5.31 -28.41
CA PRO A 77 1.33 4.80 -29.77
C PRO A 77 1.78 5.91 -30.74
N LYS A 78 2.74 5.60 -31.62
CA LYS A 78 3.32 6.52 -32.64
C LYS A 78 4.29 7.60 -32.12
N SER A 79 4.68 7.54 -30.85
CA SER A 79 5.72 8.39 -30.28
C SER A 79 7.14 7.98 -30.74
N ARG A 80 7.49 8.14 -32.01
CA ARG A 80 8.81 7.70 -32.55
C ARG A 80 9.93 8.76 -32.50
N ILE A 81 9.61 10.03 -32.21
CA ILE A 81 10.58 11.14 -32.30
C ILE A 81 10.95 11.72 -30.92
N LYS A 82 10.01 11.72 -29.97
CA LYS A 82 10.23 12.10 -28.56
C LYS A 82 9.33 11.20 -27.74
N MET A 83 9.88 10.34 -26.87
CA MET A 83 9.10 9.36 -26.10
C MET A 83 8.10 10.08 -25.17
N HIS A 84 6.83 10.13 -25.56
CA HIS A 84 5.76 10.71 -24.77
C HIS A 84 4.96 9.62 -24.09
N TYR A 85 4.68 9.83 -22.82
CA TYR A 85 3.93 8.89 -21.99
C TYR A 85 2.65 9.52 -21.45
N ASP A 86 1.63 8.67 -21.29
CA ASP A 86 0.40 9.00 -20.57
C ASP A 86 0.40 8.32 -19.21
N LEU A 87 -0.08 9.05 -18.20
CA LEU A 87 -0.40 8.46 -16.91
C LEU A 87 -1.59 7.50 -17.10
N VAL A 88 -1.40 6.23 -16.75
CA VAL A 88 -2.43 5.20 -16.87
C VAL A 88 -2.86 4.63 -15.53
N ASP A 89 -2.00 4.70 -14.51
CA ASP A 89 -2.31 4.19 -13.18
C ASP A 89 -1.54 4.91 -12.08
N LEU A 90 -2.01 4.77 -10.83
CA LEU A 90 -1.40 5.31 -9.63
C LEU A 90 -1.52 4.30 -8.48
N PHE A 91 -0.44 3.56 -8.25
CA PHE A 91 -0.35 2.62 -7.13
C PHE A 91 0.19 3.30 -5.89
N VAL A 92 0.10 2.61 -4.74
CA VAL A 92 0.70 3.08 -3.49
C VAL A 92 1.56 1.97 -2.92
N ALA A 93 2.79 2.31 -2.55
CA ALA A 93 3.63 1.40 -1.81
C ALA A 93 3.15 1.40 -0.35
N VAL A 94 2.51 0.31 0.04
CA VAL A 94 2.07 0.08 1.41
C VAL A 94 2.86 -1.09 1.97
N PRO A 95 3.33 -1.04 3.23
CA PRO A 95 3.92 -2.19 3.87
C PRO A 95 2.94 -3.37 3.79
N LYS A 96 3.35 -4.48 3.16
CA LYS A 96 2.50 -5.67 3.00
C LYS A 96 2.04 -6.22 4.35
N GLU A 97 2.88 -6.07 5.37
CA GLU A 97 2.61 -6.43 6.75
C GLU A 97 3.20 -5.35 7.65
N VAL A 98 2.38 -4.82 8.57
CA VAL A 98 2.92 -4.14 9.75
C VAL A 98 3.48 -5.26 10.64
N PRO A 99 4.76 -5.20 11.05
CA PRO A 99 5.34 -6.26 11.86
C PRO A 99 4.53 -6.44 13.15
N ALA A 100 3.77 -7.52 13.25
CA ALA A 100 2.98 -7.89 14.43
C ALA A 100 3.84 -8.54 15.52
N ASN A 101 5.13 -8.18 15.58
CA ASN A 101 6.18 -8.83 16.35
C ASN A 101 5.95 -8.73 17.88
N GLU A 102 4.88 -8.08 18.31
CA GLU A 102 4.54 -7.84 19.71
C GLU A 102 3.63 -8.93 20.32
N VAL A 103 3.04 -9.85 19.53
CA VAL A 103 2.15 -10.89 20.07
C VAL A 103 2.92 -12.18 20.40
N SER A 104 2.87 -12.61 21.66
CA SER A 104 3.59 -13.81 22.11
C SER A 104 3.10 -15.09 21.40
N PRO A 105 3.98 -16.11 21.21
CA PRO A 105 3.60 -17.37 20.58
C PRO A 105 2.45 -18.11 21.30
N GLU A 106 2.35 -17.97 22.62
CA GLU A 106 1.29 -18.55 23.44
C GLU A 106 -0.06 -17.94 23.08
N ILE A 107 -0.13 -16.62 22.88
CA ILE A 107 -1.34 -15.93 22.46
C ILE A 107 -1.73 -16.32 21.03
N GLN A 108 -0.75 -16.42 20.12
CA GLN A 108 -1.00 -16.86 18.74
C GLN A 108 -1.56 -18.29 18.69
N LYS A 109 -1.05 -19.18 19.55
CA LYS A 109 -1.53 -20.55 19.67
C LYS A 109 -2.91 -20.62 20.33
N LEU A 110 -3.15 -19.80 21.35
CA LEU A 110 -4.42 -19.72 22.06
C LEU A 110 -5.55 -19.21 21.15
N SER A 111 -5.29 -18.14 20.39
CA SER A 111 -6.30 -17.44 19.58
C SER A 111 -5.75 -17.08 18.19
N PRO A 112 -5.69 -18.05 17.25
CA PRO A 112 -5.19 -17.80 15.90
C PRO A 112 -6.09 -16.83 15.11
N ASN A 113 -7.40 -16.80 15.40
CA ASN A 113 -8.34 -15.86 14.78
C ASN A 113 -8.10 -14.42 15.26
N PHE A 114 -7.83 -14.21 16.56
CA PHE A 114 -7.37 -12.91 17.06
C PHE A 114 -6.14 -12.46 16.28
N PHE A 115 -5.10 -13.31 16.19
CA PHE A 115 -3.84 -12.93 15.54
C PHE A 115 -4.04 -12.56 14.07
N SER A 116 -4.86 -13.33 13.34
CA SER A 116 -5.18 -13.04 11.93
C SER A 116 -5.88 -11.68 11.75
N ILE A 117 -6.92 -11.41 12.55
CA ILE A 117 -7.70 -10.16 12.45
C ILE A 117 -6.89 -8.96 12.95
N TYR A 118 -6.12 -9.14 14.02
CA TYR A 118 -5.23 -8.12 14.57
C TYR A 118 -4.22 -7.63 13.52
N LYS A 119 -3.56 -8.55 12.81
CA LYS A 119 -2.64 -8.18 11.72
C LYS A 119 -3.30 -7.37 10.62
N GLN A 120 -4.52 -7.72 10.22
CA GLN A 120 -5.27 -6.97 9.21
C GLN A 120 -5.69 -5.59 9.74
N ALA A 121 -6.08 -5.49 11.00
CA ALA A 121 -6.42 -4.22 11.63
C ALA A 121 -5.21 -3.27 11.65
N LEU A 122 -4.01 -3.74 12.00
CA LEU A 122 -2.78 -2.94 11.93
C LEU A 122 -2.45 -2.48 10.51
N ALA A 123 -2.72 -3.30 9.49
CA ALA A 123 -2.52 -2.87 8.09
C ALA A 123 -3.42 -1.67 7.73
N THR A 124 -4.66 -1.62 8.24
CA THR A 124 -5.54 -0.46 8.04
C THR A 124 -5.09 0.78 8.81
N GLU A 125 -4.43 0.60 9.95
CA GLU A 125 -3.84 1.69 10.73
C GLU A 125 -2.72 2.39 9.95
N ALA A 126 -1.83 1.62 9.32
CA ALA A 126 -0.79 2.13 8.43
C ALA A 126 -1.34 2.93 7.23
N LEU A 127 -2.62 2.73 6.89
CA LEU A 127 -3.33 3.47 5.84
C LEU A 127 -4.15 4.65 6.38
N ASN A 128 -4.09 4.94 7.69
CA ASN A 128 -4.92 5.93 8.38
C ASN A 128 -6.45 5.70 8.22
N LEU A 129 -6.88 4.45 8.04
CA LEU A 129 -8.29 4.09 7.91
C LEU A 129 -8.93 3.85 9.29
N THR A 130 -8.95 4.88 10.14
CA THR A 130 -9.25 4.77 11.58
C THR A 130 -10.56 4.02 11.90
N GLN A 131 -11.60 4.20 11.09
CA GLN A 131 -12.88 3.49 11.28
C GLN A 131 -12.73 1.97 11.05
N MET A 132 -11.99 1.57 10.02
CA MET A 132 -11.71 0.15 9.74
C MET A 132 -10.78 -0.44 10.78
N THR A 133 -9.76 0.32 11.22
CA THR A 133 -8.86 -0.07 12.30
C THR A 133 -9.63 -0.37 13.58
N GLY A 134 -10.52 0.55 14.00
CA GLY A 134 -11.33 0.36 15.21
C GLY A 134 -12.25 -0.87 15.15
N LEU A 135 -12.87 -1.13 13.99
CA LEU A 135 -13.71 -2.32 13.80
C LEU A 135 -12.88 -3.61 13.87
N GLY A 136 -11.72 -3.64 13.21
CA GLY A 136 -10.81 -4.79 13.21
C GLY A 136 -10.28 -5.10 14.61
N LEU A 137 -9.80 -4.09 15.34
CA LEU A 137 -9.28 -4.26 16.71
C LEU A 137 -10.37 -4.75 17.68
N ARG A 138 -11.59 -4.19 17.59
CA ARG A 138 -12.73 -4.67 18.39
C ARG A 138 -13.00 -6.15 18.14
N LYS A 139 -13.03 -6.55 16.88
CA LYS A 139 -13.30 -7.95 16.51
C LYS A 139 -12.17 -8.87 16.95
N ALA A 140 -10.93 -8.45 16.80
CA ALA A 140 -9.77 -9.20 17.28
C ALA A 140 -9.88 -9.44 18.80
N LEU A 141 -10.14 -8.38 19.57
CA LEU A 141 -10.27 -8.48 21.03
C LEU A 141 -11.40 -9.44 21.45
N GLU A 142 -12.53 -9.43 20.75
CA GLU A 142 -13.64 -10.36 21.02
C GLU A 142 -13.18 -11.83 20.91
N PHE A 143 -12.42 -12.18 19.86
CA PHE A 143 -11.86 -13.52 19.71
C PHE A 143 -10.89 -13.86 20.82
N LEU A 144 -9.96 -12.95 21.15
CA LEU A 144 -8.96 -13.20 22.19
C LEU A 144 -9.60 -13.48 23.55
N VAL A 145 -10.57 -12.66 23.95
CA VAL A 145 -11.26 -12.82 25.24
C VAL A 145 -12.07 -14.12 25.28
N LYS A 146 -12.76 -14.46 24.19
CA LYS A 146 -13.54 -15.70 24.11
C LYS A 146 -12.64 -16.94 24.15
N ASP A 147 -11.59 -16.97 23.35
CA ASP A 147 -10.67 -18.11 23.28
C ASP A 147 -9.94 -18.30 24.62
N TYR A 148 -9.57 -17.19 25.29
CA TYR A 148 -9.04 -17.26 26.65
C TYR A 148 -10.05 -17.81 27.65
N ALA A 149 -11.29 -17.34 27.63
CA ALA A 149 -12.34 -17.84 28.52
C ALA A 149 -12.63 -19.33 28.29
N ILE A 150 -12.69 -19.80 27.04
CA ILE A 150 -12.87 -21.21 26.68
C ILE A 150 -11.71 -22.05 27.23
N SER A 151 -10.47 -21.53 27.20
CA SER A 151 -9.31 -22.23 27.77
C SER A 151 -9.39 -22.44 29.29
N LYS A 152 -10.17 -21.61 29.99
CA LYS A 152 -10.40 -21.71 31.45
C LYS A 152 -11.67 -22.47 31.79
N TYR A 153 -12.69 -22.38 30.95
CA TYR A 153 -14.02 -22.95 31.17
C TYR A 153 -14.49 -23.72 29.91
N PRO A 154 -13.85 -24.86 29.57
CA PRO A 154 -14.14 -25.57 28.33
C PRO A 154 -15.58 -26.10 28.25
N ASN A 155 -16.19 -26.43 29.39
CA ASN A 155 -17.58 -26.90 29.44
C ASN A 155 -18.61 -25.82 29.07
N ASP A 156 -18.23 -24.54 29.12
CA ASP A 156 -19.09 -23.41 28.82
C ASP A 156 -18.86 -22.85 27.41
N GLU A 157 -18.11 -23.56 26.55
CA GLU A 157 -17.69 -23.08 25.23
C GLU A 157 -18.84 -22.54 24.38
N GLU A 158 -19.94 -23.30 24.29
CA GLU A 158 -21.15 -22.90 23.55
C GLU A 158 -21.78 -21.61 24.10
N ILE A 159 -21.78 -21.44 25.42
CA ILE A 159 -22.32 -20.26 26.09
C ILE A 159 -21.41 -19.05 25.80
N ILE A 160 -20.09 -19.24 25.91
CA ILE A 160 -19.09 -18.19 25.70
C ILE A 160 -19.12 -17.69 24.25
N LYS A 161 -19.18 -18.60 23.27
CA LYS A 161 -19.22 -18.24 21.84
C LYS A 161 -20.45 -17.40 21.48
N LYS A 162 -21.61 -17.68 22.09
CA LYS A 162 -22.89 -16.99 21.84
C LYS A 162 -23.00 -15.61 22.46
N LYS A 163 -22.16 -15.27 23.44
CA LYS A 163 -22.15 -13.93 24.04
C LYS A 163 -21.51 -12.92 23.09
N TYR A 164 -22.16 -11.79 22.87
CA TYR A 164 -21.51 -10.62 22.27
C TYR A 164 -20.84 -9.83 23.40
N LEU A 165 -19.55 -9.54 23.23
CA LEU A 165 -18.76 -8.82 24.24
C LEU A 165 -18.66 -7.31 23.95
N VAL A 166 -19.11 -6.88 22.76
CA VAL A 166 -19.09 -5.49 22.30
C VAL A 166 -20.24 -5.27 21.32
#